data_AF-A0A2M6X9P4-F1
#
_entry.id   AF-A0A2M6X9P4-F1
#
_cell.length_a   1.000
_cell.length_b   1.000
_cell.length_c   1.000
_cell.angle_alpha   90.00
_cell.angle_beta   90.00
_cell.angle_gamma   90.00
#
_symmetry.space_group_name_H-M   'P 1'
#
loop_
_entity.id
_entity.type
_entity.pdbx_description
1 polymer ?
#
loop_
_entity_poly.entity_id
_entity_poly.type
_entity_poly.pdbx_seq_one_letter_code
_entity_poly.pdbx_strand_id
1 'polypeptide(L)'
;MALKIKNKKEKKYLPKNFKKLAFILIELMTVVAIIGLLSTIVSVSASKSRVKTRDTKRKADLATLQIALELYYDSHGTYKVADSGYAYAQAPLGGGAGWVSLEQNNVTIPPGGYITAVTRRLYNEGFLPEPFLESPTGGTSTVGSNPVQGPYGYMLYVCNSETAYSLTAYLENPTDEERATICKSCQATFHGSPFWGKNYAIGNYTFPAVGNCPETY
;
A
#
# COMPACT_ATOMS: atom_id res chain seq x y z
N MET A 1 89.17 21.57 -30.21
CA MET A 1 88.90 21.37 -28.77
C MET A 1 87.51 20.76 -28.65
N ALA A 2 87.40 19.45 -28.42
CA ALA A 2 86.13 18.72 -28.43
C ALA A 2 85.66 18.43 -27.00
N LEU A 3 84.46 18.87 -26.64
CA LEU A 3 83.82 18.64 -25.34
C LEU A 3 83.06 17.31 -25.36
N LYS A 4 83.47 16.36 -24.50
CA LYS A 4 82.83 15.06 -24.33
C LYS A 4 81.73 15.17 -23.27
N ILE A 5 80.46 15.15 -23.69
CA ILE A 5 79.31 15.08 -22.77
C ILE A 5 79.17 13.62 -22.30
N LYS A 6 79.37 13.36 -21.00
CA LYS A 6 79.10 12.04 -20.39
C LYS A 6 77.64 11.96 -19.96
N ASN A 7 76.85 11.12 -20.62
CA ASN A 7 75.49 10.78 -20.20
C ASN A 7 75.52 9.85 -18.97
N LYS A 8 75.14 10.38 -17.80
CA LYS A 8 74.99 9.61 -16.55
C LYS A 8 73.63 8.91 -16.56
N LYS A 9 73.61 7.58 -16.69
CA LYS A 9 72.38 6.78 -16.58
C LYS A 9 71.94 6.71 -15.12
N GLU A 10 70.85 7.38 -14.76
CA GLU A 10 70.24 7.27 -13.43
C GLU A 10 69.53 5.90 -13.29
N LYS A 11 70.05 5.02 -12.42
CA LYS A 11 69.36 3.77 -12.07
C LYS A 11 68.21 4.11 -11.11
N LYS A 12 66.97 4.05 -11.61
CA LYS A 12 65.75 4.29 -10.83
C LYS A 12 65.47 3.09 -9.91
N TYR A 13 65.87 3.19 -8.65
CA TYR A 13 65.58 2.16 -7.63
C TYR A 13 64.09 2.24 -7.25
N LEU A 14 63.33 1.18 -7.56
CA LEU A 14 61.96 1.02 -7.05
C LEU A 14 62.00 0.93 -5.51
N PRO A 15 61.22 1.76 -4.78
CA PRO A 15 61.31 1.80 -3.33
C PRO A 15 60.86 0.45 -2.74
N LYS A 16 61.69 -0.10 -1.86
CA LYS A 16 61.57 -1.44 -1.22
C LYS A 16 60.23 -1.65 -0.48
N ASN A 17 59.46 -0.58 -0.24
CA ASN A 17 58.17 -0.56 0.43
C ASN A 17 56.95 -0.72 -0.51
N PHE A 18 57.14 -0.79 -1.83
CA PHE A 18 56.04 -0.98 -2.80
C PHE A 18 55.19 -2.22 -2.51
N LYS A 19 55.81 -3.30 -2.02
CA LYS A 19 55.10 -4.54 -1.65
C LYS A 19 54.11 -4.34 -0.49
N LYS A 20 54.45 -3.48 0.48
CA LYS A 20 53.56 -3.15 1.61
C LYS A 20 52.39 -2.26 1.17
N LEU A 21 52.67 -1.27 0.32
CA LEU A 21 51.64 -0.39 -0.24
C LEU A 21 50.68 -1.15 -1.16
N ALA A 22 51.19 -2.07 -1.98
CA ALA A 22 50.35 -2.92 -2.83
C ALA A 22 49.44 -3.85 -2.03
N PHE A 23 49.92 -4.39 -0.89
CA PHE A 23 49.13 -5.23 0.01
C PHE A 23 47.95 -4.45 0.63
N ILE A 24 48.20 -3.24 1.13
CA ILE A 24 47.17 -2.39 1.73
C ILE A 24 46.12 -1.94 0.69
N LEU A 25 46.54 -1.68 -0.55
CA LEU A 25 45.64 -1.30 -1.64
C LEU A 25 44.68 -2.43 -2.02
N ILE A 26 45.19 -3.65 -2.24
CA ILE A 26 44.31 -4.78 -2.59
C ILE A 26 43.39 -5.18 -1.44
N GLU A 27 43.85 -5.05 -0.19
CA GLU A 27 43.07 -5.37 0.99
C GLU A 27 41.88 -4.42 1.15
N LEU A 28 42.09 -3.12 0.95
CA LEU A 28 40.99 -2.16 0.99
C LEU A 28 40.05 -2.30 -0.24
N MET A 29 40.60 -2.52 -1.43
CA MET A 29 39.81 -2.65 -2.67
C MET A 29 38.92 -3.90 -2.67
N THR A 30 39.40 -5.03 -2.16
CA THR A 30 38.60 -6.25 -2.08
C THR A 30 37.48 -6.14 -1.05
N VAL A 31 37.71 -5.46 0.07
CA VAL A 31 36.68 -5.23 1.10
C VAL A 31 35.53 -4.40 0.54
N VAL A 32 35.80 -3.28 -0.13
CA VAL A 32 34.72 -2.46 -0.72
C VAL A 32 33.99 -3.20 -1.85
N ALA A 33 34.70 -4.06 -2.60
CA ALA A 33 34.08 -4.90 -3.63
C ALA A 33 33.14 -5.96 -3.02
N ILE A 34 33.55 -6.63 -1.94
CA ILE A 34 32.73 -7.62 -1.24
C ILE A 34 31.52 -6.95 -0.56
N ILE A 35 31.71 -5.81 0.11
CA ILE A 35 30.60 -5.05 0.71
C ILE A 35 29.61 -4.60 -0.36
N GLY A 36 30.09 -4.13 -1.52
CA GLY A 36 29.24 -3.77 -2.65
C GLY A 36 28.41 -4.96 -3.15
N LEU A 37 29.04 -6.12 -3.35
CA LEU A 37 28.35 -7.33 -3.77
C LEU A 37 27.28 -7.77 -2.75
N LEU A 38 27.65 -7.88 -1.47
CA LEU A 38 26.73 -8.33 -0.42
C LEU A 38 25.57 -7.34 -0.21
N SER A 39 25.82 -6.04 -0.32
CA SER A 39 24.81 -4.99 -0.17
C SER A 39 23.67 -5.12 -1.20
N THR A 40 23.99 -5.48 -2.45
CA THR A 40 22.97 -5.66 -3.49
C THR A 40 22.01 -6.82 -3.18
N ILE A 41 22.54 -7.95 -2.72
CA ILE A 41 21.75 -9.16 -2.40
C ILE A 41 20.81 -8.87 -1.21
N VAL A 42 21.34 -8.25 -0.17
CA VAL A 42 20.55 -7.89 1.03
C VAL A 42 19.44 -6.89 0.68
N SER A 43 19.75 -5.86 -0.12
CA SER A 43 18.79 -4.82 -0.50
C SER A 43 17.57 -5.37 -1.26
N VAL A 44 17.78 -6.32 -2.19
CA VAL A 44 16.68 -6.96 -2.93
C VAL A 44 15.82 -7.82 -2.00
N SER A 45 16.44 -8.59 -1.09
CA SER A 45 15.71 -9.44 -0.15
C SER A 45 14.85 -8.64 0.83
N ALA A 46 15.38 -7.54 1.36
CA ALA A 46 14.67 -6.63 2.27
C ALA A 46 13.49 -5.95 1.58
N SER A 47 13.62 -5.62 0.29
CA SER A 47 12.54 -4.99 -0.49
C SER A 47 11.34 -5.94 -0.66
N LYS A 48 11.57 -7.21 -1.01
CA LYS A 48 10.50 -8.22 -1.13
C LYS A 48 9.82 -8.52 0.21
N SER A 49 10.59 -8.59 1.30
CA SER A 49 10.03 -8.79 2.64
C SER A 49 9.10 -7.64 3.04
N ARG A 50 9.46 -6.39 2.73
CA ARG A 50 8.63 -5.21 3.04
C ARG A 50 7.29 -5.24 2.30
N VAL A 51 7.29 -5.63 1.02
CA VAL A 51 6.05 -5.82 0.22
C VAL A 51 5.14 -6.83 0.90
N LYS A 52 5.68 -8.02 1.23
CA LYS A 52 4.90 -9.07 1.90
C LYS A 52 4.33 -8.62 3.23
N THR A 53 5.11 -7.93 4.06
CA THR A 53 4.64 -7.39 5.35
C THR A 53 3.49 -6.40 5.18
N ARG A 54 3.56 -5.51 4.16
CA ARG A 54 2.47 -4.56 3.87
C ARG A 54 1.20 -5.28 3.44
N ASP A 55 1.30 -6.25 2.53
CA ASP A 55 0.14 -7.03 2.06
C ASP A 55 -0.49 -7.86 3.19
N THR A 56 0.32 -8.48 4.06
CA THR A 56 -0.17 -9.16 5.26
C THR A 56 -0.90 -8.20 6.20
N LYS A 57 -0.34 -7.00 6.43
CA LYS A 57 -1.01 -5.99 7.25
C LYS A 57 -2.35 -5.55 6.63
N ARG A 58 -2.40 -5.31 5.32
CA ARG A 58 -3.66 -4.93 4.64
C ARG A 58 -4.75 -5.98 4.80
N LYS A 59 -4.40 -7.26 4.66
CA LYS A 59 -5.35 -8.37 4.89
C LYS A 59 -5.81 -8.44 6.35
N ALA A 60 -4.91 -8.22 7.30
CA ALA A 60 -5.25 -8.20 8.73
C ALA A 60 -6.17 -7.00 9.09
N ASP A 61 -5.90 -5.82 8.53
CA ASP A 61 -6.74 -4.64 8.71
C ASP A 61 -8.16 -4.90 8.14
N LEU A 62 -8.26 -5.50 6.94
CA LEU A 62 -9.57 -5.89 6.39
C LEU A 62 -10.30 -6.94 7.24
N ALA A 63 -9.60 -7.94 7.77
CA ALA A 63 -10.19 -8.94 8.65
C ALA A 63 -10.74 -8.31 9.94
N THR A 64 -10.03 -7.32 10.48
CA THR A 64 -10.50 -6.57 11.66
C THR A 64 -11.75 -5.75 11.34
N LEU A 65 -11.78 -5.10 10.17
CA LEU A 65 -12.97 -4.38 9.69
C LEU A 65 -14.16 -5.32 9.48
N GLN A 66 -13.92 -6.51 8.93
CA GLN A 66 -14.96 -7.54 8.77
C GLN A 66 -15.59 -7.85 10.12
N ILE A 67 -14.80 -8.18 11.15
CA ILE A 67 -15.34 -8.47 12.50
C ILE A 67 -16.17 -7.28 13.02
N ALA A 68 -15.66 -6.05 12.89
CA ALA A 68 -16.39 -4.87 13.34
C ALA A 68 -17.72 -4.65 12.59
N LEU A 69 -17.75 -4.95 11.29
CA LEU A 69 -18.96 -4.87 10.47
C LEU A 69 -19.99 -5.94 10.84
N GLU A 70 -19.55 -7.17 11.15
CA GLU A 70 -20.46 -8.21 11.66
C GLU A 70 -21.09 -7.77 13.00
N LEU A 71 -20.29 -7.25 13.93
CA LEU A 71 -20.80 -6.74 15.23
C LEU A 71 -21.75 -5.55 15.05
N TYR A 72 -21.45 -4.66 14.10
CA TYR A 72 -22.33 -3.55 13.77
C TYR A 72 -23.66 -4.05 13.17
N TYR A 73 -23.61 -5.06 12.29
CA TYR A 73 -24.80 -5.68 11.71
C TYR A 73 -25.68 -6.34 12.77
N ASP A 74 -25.08 -7.04 13.75
CA ASP A 74 -25.83 -7.63 14.87
C ASP A 74 -26.60 -6.58 15.68
N SER A 75 -26.09 -5.35 15.75
CA SER A 75 -26.70 -4.25 16.50
C SER A 75 -27.71 -3.44 15.67
N HIS A 76 -27.47 -3.28 14.36
CA HIS A 76 -28.22 -2.34 13.51
C HIS A 76 -29.02 -3.01 12.38
N GLY A 77 -28.80 -4.29 12.10
CA GLY A 77 -29.43 -5.04 11.02
C GLY A 77 -29.00 -4.62 9.60
N THR A 78 -27.94 -3.81 9.47
CA THR A 78 -27.42 -3.29 8.21
C THR A 78 -25.90 -3.17 8.27
N TYR A 79 -25.21 -3.36 7.14
CA TYR A 79 -23.77 -3.09 7.00
C TYR A 79 -23.47 -1.65 6.63
N LYS A 80 -24.49 -0.84 6.40
CA LYS A 80 -24.35 0.59 6.16
C LYS A 80 -24.13 1.29 7.49
N VAL A 81 -22.92 1.79 7.69
CA VAL A 81 -22.54 2.48 8.92
C VAL A 81 -23.10 3.90 8.90
N ALA A 82 -24.25 4.11 9.54
CA ALA A 82 -24.98 5.37 9.47
C ALA A 82 -24.11 6.57 9.86
N ASP A 83 -24.43 7.75 9.31
CA ASP A 83 -23.72 9.00 9.58
C ASP A 83 -22.20 8.97 9.35
N SER A 84 -21.73 8.06 8.49
CA SER A 84 -20.32 7.94 8.09
C SER A 84 -20.16 7.80 6.58
N GLY A 85 -18.92 7.86 6.11
CA GLY A 85 -18.60 7.58 4.70
C GLY A 85 -19.14 8.63 3.73
N TYR A 86 -19.17 8.28 2.44
CA TYR A 86 -19.66 9.14 1.37
C TYR A 86 -21.18 9.10 1.28
N ALA A 87 -21.84 10.26 1.24
CA ALA A 87 -23.26 10.32 0.89
C ALA A 87 -23.43 10.45 -0.63
N TYR A 88 -24.16 9.52 -1.26
CA TYR A 88 -24.65 9.75 -2.63
C TYR A 88 -25.88 10.68 -2.57
N ALA A 89 -25.99 11.57 -3.55
CA ALA A 89 -26.98 12.64 -3.61
C ALA A 89 -28.39 12.15 -3.19
N GLN A 90 -28.97 12.85 -2.20
CA GLN A 90 -30.32 12.68 -1.62
C GLN A 90 -30.46 11.70 -0.43
N ALA A 91 -29.38 11.09 0.07
CA ALA A 91 -29.40 10.53 1.43
C ALA A 91 -29.23 11.66 2.47
N PRO A 92 -30.12 11.78 3.48
CA PRO A 92 -29.94 12.77 4.54
C PRO A 92 -28.78 12.32 5.45
N LEU A 93 -27.58 12.82 5.15
CA LEU A 93 -26.32 12.67 5.90
C LEU A 93 -25.75 11.23 5.98
N GLY A 94 -24.49 11.06 5.53
CA GLY A 94 -23.68 9.82 5.68
C GLY A 94 -24.20 8.60 4.91
N GLY A 95 -23.63 8.31 3.73
CA GLY A 95 -24.03 7.13 2.93
C GLY A 95 -23.44 5.80 3.41
N GLY A 96 -22.75 5.78 4.55
CA GLY A 96 -22.34 4.61 5.34
C GLY A 96 -21.43 3.61 4.67
N ALA A 97 -20.81 4.01 3.57
CA ALA A 97 -19.91 3.23 2.74
C ALA A 97 -18.92 4.17 2.02
N GLY A 98 -17.95 3.60 1.30
CA GLY A 98 -16.90 4.31 0.58
C GLY A 98 -15.53 4.17 1.24
N TRP A 99 -14.68 5.19 1.12
CA TRP A 99 -13.36 5.25 1.74
C TRP A 99 -13.48 5.18 3.27
N VAL A 100 -13.10 4.05 3.86
CA VAL A 100 -13.46 3.77 5.26
C VAL A 100 -12.75 4.68 6.27
N SER A 101 -11.57 5.21 5.90
CA SER A 101 -10.72 6.05 6.76
C SER A 101 -10.73 7.53 6.37
N LEU A 102 -11.53 7.93 5.37
CA LEU A 102 -11.50 9.30 4.88
C LEU A 102 -12.34 10.18 5.81
N GLU A 103 -11.71 11.22 6.35
CA GLU A 103 -12.38 12.31 7.08
C GLU A 103 -12.00 13.64 6.43
N GLN A 104 -12.99 14.45 6.07
CA GLN A 104 -12.82 15.76 5.46
C GLN A 104 -13.74 16.78 6.14
N ASN A 105 -13.15 17.84 6.69
CA ASN A 105 -13.88 18.91 7.40
C ASN A 105 -14.55 19.93 6.45
N ASN A 106 -14.69 19.62 5.16
CA ASN A 106 -15.17 20.60 4.17
C ASN A 106 -16.70 20.53 4.01
N VAL A 107 -17.41 21.28 4.85
CA VAL A 107 -18.87 21.51 4.85
C VAL A 107 -19.31 22.45 3.70
N THR A 108 -18.62 22.45 2.56
CA THR A 108 -18.92 23.38 1.45
C THR A 108 -19.39 22.69 0.16
N ILE A 109 -19.78 21.40 0.24
CA ILE A 109 -20.44 20.70 -0.87
C ILE A 109 -21.80 20.15 -0.40
N PRO A 110 -22.94 20.55 -0.99
CA PRO A 110 -24.24 19.99 -0.65
C PRO A 110 -24.38 18.54 -1.17
N PRO A 111 -25.16 17.69 -0.50
CA PRO A 111 -24.77 16.87 0.65
C PRO A 111 -23.96 15.63 0.20
N GLY A 112 -22.67 15.52 0.57
CA GLY A 112 -21.85 14.41 0.05
C GLY A 112 -20.48 14.17 0.68
N GLY A 113 -20.02 15.03 1.60
CA GLY A 113 -18.68 14.93 2.16
C GLY A 113 -18.50 13.78 3.16
N TYR A 114 -17.26 13.28 3.27
CA TYR A 114 -16.83 12.37 4.33
C TYR A 114 -16.65 13.11 5.66
N ILE A 115 -17.75 13.58 6.26
CA ILE A 115 -17.71 14.34 7.53
C ILE A 115 -17.17 13.46 8.66
N THR A 116 -17.49 12.16 8.65
CA THR A 116 -16.99 11.18 9.60
C THR A 116 -16.59 9.91 8.87
N ALA A 117 -15.42 9.35 9.19
CA ALA A 117 -14.96 8.10 8.61
C ALA A 117 -15.82 6.93 9.12
N VAL A 118 -15.95 5.89 8.29
CA VAL A 118 -16.59 4.63 8.70
C VAL A 118 -15.85 4.04 9.90
N THR A 119 -14.52 4.03 9.85
CA THR A 119 -13.67 3.53 10.95
C THR A 119 -13.84 4.35 12.23
N ARG A 120 -14.04 5.66 12.09
CA ARG A 120 -14.30 6.53 13.24
C ARG A 120 -15.64 6.23 13.88
N ARG A 121 -16.70 6.05 13.09
CA ARG A 121 -18.02 5.71 13.63
C ARG A 121 -18.00 4.36 14.33
N LEU A 122 -17.45 3.33 13.69
CA LEU A 122 -17.28 2.01 14.29
C LEU A 122 -16.46 2.07 15.60
N TYR A 123 -15.42 2.90 15.67
CA TYR A 123 -14.66 3.12 16.90
C TYR A 123 -15.48 3.81 17.99
N ASN A 124 -16.19 4.89 17.65
CA ASN A 124 -16.99 5.65 18.61
C ASN A 124 -18.13 4.81 19.22
N GLU A 125 -18.68 3.87 18.45
CA GLU A 125 -19.71 2.93 18.92
C GLU A 125 -19.12 1.69 19.62
N GLY A 126 -17.80 1.54 19.64
CA GLY A 126 -17.10 0.47 20.35
C GLY A 126 -16.94 -0.85 19.56
N PHE A 127 -17.23 -0.84 18.26
CA PHE A 127 -17.03 -2.01 17.39
C PHE A 127 -15.59 -2.18 16.89
N LEU A 128 -14.80 -1.09 16.91
CA LEU A 128 -13.37 -1.13 16.61
C LEU A 128 -12.54 -0.74 17.84
N PRO A 129 -11.38 -1.41 18.07
CA PRO A 129 -10.46 -1.04 19.15
C PRO A 129 -9.70 0.25 18.85
N GLU A 130 -9.45 0.55 17.57
CA GLU A 130 -8.82 1.78 17.10
C GLU A 130 -9.36 2.18 15.71
N PRO A 131 -9.46 3.49 15.42
CA PRO A 131 -9.81 3.95 14.09
C PRO A 131 -8.60 3.81 13.18
N PHE A 132 -8.64 2.89 12.22
CA PHE A 132 -7.59 2.80 11.20
C PHE A 132 -7.59 4.09 10.36
N LEU A 133 -6.52 4.89 10.46
CA LEU A 133 -6.42 6.18 9.76
C LEU A 133 -5.69 6.08 8.42
N GLU A 134 -4.74 5.15 8.25
CA GLU A 134 -3.97 5.01 7.02
C GLU A 134 -3.60 3.55 6.74
N SER A 135 -3.65 3.17 5.46
CA SER A 135 -3.03 1.91 5.00
C SER A 135 -1.52 2.06 4.97
N PRO A 136 -0.75 1.02 5.34
CA PRO A 136 0.71 1.08 5.33
C PRO A 136 1.21 1.40 3.92
N THR A 137 1.64 2.64 3.71
CA THR A 137 2.12 3.13 2.41
C THR A 137 3.58 2.77 2.21
N GLY A 138 3.91 2.27 1.01
CA GLY A 138 5.27 2.13 0.50
C GLY A 138 5.64 3.20 -0.55
N GLY A 139 4.75 4.16 -0.84
CA GLY A 139 4.96 5.17 -1.87
C GLY A 139 3.97 6.34 -1.75
N THR A 140 4.44 7.53 -2.13
CA THR A 140 3.69 8.79 -2.17
C THR A 140 2.53 8.71 -3.16
N SER A 141 1.31 9.00 -2.71
CA SER A 141 0.11 9.12 -3.56
C SER A 141 0.18 10.41 -4.39
N THR A 142 0.08 10.30 -5.73
CA THR A 142 -0.06 11.45 -6.66
C THR A 142 -1.47 11.50 -7.26
N VAL A 143 -2.50 11.52 -6.41
CA VAL A 143 -3.83 12.01 -6.80
C VAL A 143 -4.29 13.01 -5.74
N GLY A 144 -4.61 14.23 -6.20
CA GLY A 144 -4.98 15.45 -5.46
C GLY A 144 -5.24 15.34 -3.95
N SER A 145 -4.29 15.85 -3.17
CA SER A 145 -4.46 16.38 -1.81
C SER A 145 -5.02 15.50 -0.67
N ASN A 146 -5.23 14.18 -0.82
CA ASN A 146 -5.51 13.31 0.34
C ASN A 146 -4.97 11.87 0.15
N PRO A 147 -4.09 11.36 1.03
CA PRO A 147 -3.48 10.03 0.92
C PRO A 147 -4.48 8.87 0.99
N VAL A 148 -5.69 9.11 1.52
CA VAL A 148 -6.75 8.10 1.66
C VAL A 148 -7.50 7.86 0.34
N GLN A 149 -7.55 8.86 -0.56
CA GLN A 149 -8.17 8.75 -1.90
C GLN A 149 -7.20 8.16 -2.95
N GLY A 150 -6.29 7.29 -2.51
CA GLY A 150 -5.29 6.62 -3.34
C GLY A 150 -5.53 5.10 -3.43
N PRO A 151 -4.70 4.38 -4.21
CA PRO A 151 -4.79 2.92 -4.33
C PRO A 151 -4.65 2.23 -2.97
N TYR A 152 -3.91 2.82 -2.04
CA TYR A 152 -3.62 2.20 -0.75
C TYR A 152 -4.77 2.27 0.27
N GLY A 153 -5.70 3.22 0.18
CA GLY A 153 -6.85 3.27 1.11
C GLY A 153 -7.74 2.04 1.01
N TYR A 154 -8.56 1.76 2.03
CA TYR A 154 -9.58 0.70 1.99
C TYR A 154 -10.94 1.27 1.61
N MET A 155 -11.75 0.51 0.89
CA MET A 155 -13.12 0.91 0.57
C MET A 155 -14.12 -0.15 1.02
N LEU A 156 -15.23 0.31 1.58
CA LEU A 156 -16.42 -0.46 1.89
C LEU A 156 -17.47 -0.20 0.81
N TYR A 157 -18.01 -1.26 0.24
CA TYR A 157 -19.22 -1.20 -0.57
C TYR A 157 -20.30 -2.02 0.11
N VAL A 158 -21.50 -1.49 0.14
CA VAL A 158 -22.67 -2.12 0.74
C VAL A 158 -23.67 -2.37 -0.37
N CYS A 159 -24.19 -3.60 -0.44
CA CYS A 159 -25.08 -4.04 -1.50
C CYS A 159 -26.19 -4.95 -0.97
N ASN A 160 -27.04 -5.45 -1.87
CA ASN A 160 -28.17 -6.34 -1.56
C ASN A 160 -29.07 -5.80 -0.42
N SER A 161 -29.64 -4.61 -0.64
CA SER A 161 -30.48 -3.91 0.35
C SER A 161 -29.79 -3.73 1.71
N GLU A 162 -28.49 -3.47 1.69
CA GLU A 162 -27.65 -3.22 2.87
C GLU A 162 -27.37 -4.43 3.78
N THR A 163 -27.64 -5.65 3.28
CA THR A 163 -27.37 -6.92 3.99
C THR A 163 -26.13 -7.66 3.49
N ALA A 164 -25.47 -7.15 2.45
CA ALA A 164 -24.20 -7.66 1.97
C ALA A 164 -23.18 -6.53 1.86
N TYR A 165 -21.89 -6.86 1.97
CA TYR A 165 -20.82 -5.90 1.77
C TYR A 165 -19.61 -6.52 1.07
N SER A 166 -18.77 -5.66 0.51
CA SER A 166 -17.41 -6.00 0.12
C SER A 166 -16.42 -4.93 0.56
N LEU A 167 -15.42 -5.34 1.31
CA LEU A 167 -14.23 -4.56 1.63
C LEU A 167 -13.17 -4.78 0.55
N THR A 168 -12.54 -3.71 0.09
CA THR A 168 -11.55 -3.78 -0.98
C THR A 168 -10.25 -3.09 -0.61
N ALA A 169 -9.14 -3.67 -1.05
CA ALA A 169 -7.79 -3.16 -0.85
C ALA A 169 -6.94 -3.29 -2.13
N TYR A 170 -5.78 -2.63 -2.11
CA TYR A 170 -4.71 -2.85 -3.07
C TYR A 170 -3.60 -3.67 -2.42
N LEU A 171 -3.33 -4.84 -3.01
CA LEU A 171 -2.16 -5.66 -2.70
C LEU A 171 -1.07 -5.38 -3.74
N GLU A 172 0.16 -5.28 -3.29
CA GLU A 172 1.31 -5.00 -4.16
C GLU A 172 1.79 -6.25 -4.89
N ASN A 173 1.64 -7.44 -4.31
CA ASN A 173 1.98 -8.71 -4.94
C ASN A 173 0.92 -9.80 -4.65
N PRO A 174 -0.32 -9.65 -5.17
CA PRO A 174 -1.39 -10.62 -4.97
C PRO A 174 -1.19 -11.88 -5.82
N THR A 175 -1.70 -13.01 -5.34
CA THR A 175 -1.86 -14.22 -6.15
C THR A 175 -3.01 -14.06 -7.16
N ASP A 176 -3.07 -14.92 -8.19
CA ASP A 176 -4.15 -14.90 -9.17
C ASP A 176 -5.52 -15.16 -8.53
N GLU A 177 -5.56 -16.05 -7.53
CA GLU A 177 -6.77 -16.31 -6.74
C GLU A 177 -7.22 -15.08 -5.95
N GLU A 178 -6.27 -14.38 -5.31
CA GLU A 178 -6.55 -13.14 -4.57
C GLU A 178 -7.07 -12.06 -5.52
N ARG A 179 -6.50 -11.95 -6.72
CA ARG A 179 -6.97 -11.02 -7.74
C ARG A 179 -8.38 -11.36 -8.23
N ALA A 180 -8.71 -12.64 -8.34
CA ALA A 180 -10.04 -13.06 -8.76
C ALA A 180 -11.15 -12.70 -7.76
N THR A 181 -10.81 -12.40 -6.49
CA THR A 181 -11.79 -11.99 -5.47
C THR A 181 -12.47 -10.67 -5.82
N ILE A 182 -11.75 -9.71 -6.40
CA ILE A 182 -12.30 -8.38 -6.70
C ILE A 182 -13.44 -8.47 -7.74
N CYS A 183 -13.37 -9.44 -8.66
CA CYS A 183 -14.40 -9.73 -9.65
C CYS A 183 -15.73 -10.23 -9.06
N LYS A 184 -15.67 -10.76 -7.84
CA LYS A 184 -16.79 -11.39 -7.14
C LYS A 184 -17.32 -10.52 -6.01
N SER A 185 -17.00 -9.22 -6.02
CA SER A 185 -17.33 -8.25 -4.98
C SER A 185 -18.58 -7.43 -5.31
N CYS A 186 -19.19 -6.78 -4.30
CA CYS A 186 -20.30 -5.84 -4.52
C CYS A 186 -19.90 -4.75 -5.54
N GLN A 187 -18.65 -4.28 -5.48
CA GLN A 187 -18.15 -3.26 -6.41
C GLN A 187 -18.31 -3.72 -7.85
N ALA A 188 -17.82 -4.91 -8.18
CA ALA A 188 -17.85 -5.41 -9.55
C ALA A 188 -19.29 -5.61 -10.06
N THR A 189 -20.17 -6.14 -9.21
CA THR A 189 -21.55 -6.49 -9.61
C THR A 189 -22.50 -5.30 -9.67
N PHE A 190 -22.44 -4.37 -8.71
CA PHE A 190 -23.46 -3.31 -8.55
C PHE A 190 -22.96 -1.90 -8.85
N HIS A 191 -21.65 -1.65 -8.74
CA HIS A 191 -21.08 -0.31 -8.88
C HIS A 191 -20.21 -0.16 -10.14
N GLY A 192 -19.69 -1.26 -10.69
CA GLY A 192 -18.86 -1.27 -11.89
C GLY A 192 -17.51 -0.57 -11.73
N SER A 193 -16.96 -0.07 -12.84
CA SER A 193 -15.71 0.72 -12.86
C SER A 193 -15.96 2.20 -12.51
N PRO A 194 -14.97 2.92 -11.94
CA PRO A 194 -13.59 2.49 -11.66
C PRO A 194 -13.42 1.80 -10.30
N PHE A 195 -12.46 0.87 -10.21
CA PHE A 195 -12.10 0.17 -8.96
C PHE A 195 -11.17 0.97 -8.04
N TRP A 196 -10.86 2.23 -8.35
CA TRP A 196 -9.98 3.09 -7.54
C TRP A 196 -8.64 2.45 -7.16
N GLY A 197 -8.06 1.70 -8.10
CA GLY A 197 -6.80 0.98 -7.95
C GLY A 197 -6.85 -0.25 -7.04
N LYS A 198 -8.04 -0.72 -6.63
CA LYS A 198 -8.19 -1.92 -5.80
C LYS A 198 -8.10 -3.18 -6.66
N ASN A 199 -7.48 -4.22 -6.10
CA ASN A 199 -7.27 -5.51 -6.79
C ASN A 199 -7.57 -6.73 -5.90
N TYR A 200 -8.04 -6.51 -4.66
CA TYR A 200 -8.38 -7.55 -3.70
C TYR A 200 -9.66 -7.18 -2.96
N ALA A 201 -10.52 -8.17 -2.70
CA ALA A 201 -11.75 -7.99 -1.96
C ALA A 201 -12.05 -9.13 -0.99
N ILE A 202 -12.71 -8.80 0.11
CA ILE A 202 -13.37 -9.76 1.01
C ILE A 202 -14.79 -9.26 1.31
N GLY A 203 -15.68 -10.13 1.76
CA GLY A 203 -17.04 -9.77 2.11
C GLY A 203 -17.81 -10.96 2.66
N ASN A 204 -19.03 -10.71 3.13
CA ASN A 204 -19.91 -11.75 3.65
C ASN A 204 -20.64 -12.55 2.55
N TYR A 205 -20.60 -12.07 1.30
CA TYR A 205 -21.21 -12.72 0.15
C TYR A 205 -20.29 -12.71 -1.07
N THR A 206 -20.27 -13.83 -1.81
CA THR A 206 -19.48 -13.96 -3.05
C THR A 206 -20.41 -13.93 -4.26
N PHE A 207 -20.21 -12.95 -5.13
CA PHE A 207 -21.02 -12.80 -6.35
C PHE A 207 -20.44 -13.62 -7.52
N PRO A 208 -21.27 -13.96 -8.53
CA PRO A 208 -20.76 -14.45 -9.80
C PRO A 208 -19.76 -13.45 -10.40
N ALA A 209 -18.66 -13.95 -10.95
CA ALA A 209 -17.66 -13.10 -11.57
C ALA A 209 -18.27 -12.38 -12.79
N VAL A 210 -18.08 -11.06 -12.85
CA VAL A 210 -18.50 -10.22 -13.98
C VAL A 210 -17.34 -9.96 -14.93
N GLY A 211 -17.61 -9.76 -16.22
CA GLY A 211 -16.58 -9.61 -17.26
C GLY A 211 -15.76 -8.32 -17.24
N ASN A 212 -16.09 -7.34 -16.39
CA ASN A 212 -15.45 -6.01 -16.35
C ASN A 212 -14.46 -5.85 -15.18
N CYS A 213 -13.70 -6.89 -14.86
CA CYS A 213 -12.70 -6.83 -13.79
C CYS A 213 -11.52 -5.93 -14.17
N PRO A 214 -10.84 -5.32 -13.17
CA PRO A 214 -9.62 -4.58 -13.45
C PRO A 214 -8.56 -5.56 -14.01
N GLU A 215 -8.27 -5.44 -15.30
CA GLU A 215 -7.09 -6.05 -15.91
C GLU A 215 -5.87 -5.40 -15.23
N THR A 216 -5.21 -6.19 -14.38
CA THR A 216 -3.85 -5.99 -13.86
C THR A 216 -3.23 -4.61 -14.13
N TYR A 217 -3.24 -3.72 -13.14
CA TYR A 217 -2.26 -2.63 -13.07
C TYR A 217 -0.89 -3.16 -12.66
#